data_AF-A0A531M9G6-F1
#
_entry.id   AF-A0A531M9G6-F1
#
_cell.length_a   1.000
_cell.length_b   1.000
_cell.length_c   1.000
_cell.angle_alpha   90.00
_cell.angle_beta   90.00
_cell.angle_gamma   90.00
#
_symmetry.space_group_name_H-M   'P 1'
#
loop_
_entity.id
_entity.type
_entity.pdbx_description
1 polymer ?
#
loop_
_entity_poly.entity_id
_entity_poly.type
_entity_poly.pdbx_seq_one_letter_code
_entity_poly.pdbx_strand_id
1 'polypeptide(L)'
;MRLDYNLLPLFLAVAEEDNFRAAADRLGVTRSAVSQGIRRFEDDLGAMLVTRTTRAVRLTEAGQRLYDALCRPMSDIVQALEGVDGDQSPRGRLRIAVTSIAE
;
A
#
# COMPACT_ATOMS: atom_id res chain seq x y z
N MET A 1 0.21 14.36 -17.38
CA MET A 1 -0.11 13.54 -16.20
C MET A 1 0.67 14.09 -15.02
N ARG A 2 0.03 14.83 -14.10
CA ARG A 2 0.68 15.29 -12.87
C ARG A 2 0.35 14.25 -11.81
N LEU A 3 1.27 13.30 -11.59
CA LEU A 3 1.08 12.27 -10.58
C LEU A 3 1.44 12.82 -9.21
N ASP A 4 0.49 12.75 -8.27
CA ASP A 4 0.76 12.99 -6.86
C ASP A 4 1.17 11.67 -6.20
N TYR A 5 2.48 11.43 -6.11
CA TYR A 5 3.04 10.19 -5.56
C TYR A 5 2.64 9.94 -4.10
N ASN A 6 2.24 10.97 -3.38
CA ASN A 6 1.73 10.82 -2.01
C ASN A 6 0.43 10.02 -1.95
N LEU A 7 -0.26 9.82 -3.08
CA LEU A 7 -1.48 9.03 -3.16
C LEU A 7 -1.21 7.53 -3.29
N LEU A 8 0.01 7.11 -3.68
CA LEU A 8 0.35 5.70 -3.85
C LEU A 8 0.26 4.92 -2.52
N PRO A 9 0.82 5.41 -1.39
CA PRO A 9 0.68 4.72 -0.10
C PRO A 9 -0.78 4.62 0.36
N LEU A 10 -1.59 5.64 0.08
CA LEU A 10 -3.02 5.62 0.39
C LEU A 10 -3.75 4.53 -0.39
N PHE A 11 -3.48 4.41 -1.69
CA PHE A 11 -4.04 3.36 -2.53
C PHE A 11 -3.62 1.97 -2.07
N LEU A 12 -2.32 1.74 -1.84
CA LEU A 12 -1.82 0.45 -1.38
C LEU A 12 -2.41 0.05 -0.02
N ALA A 13 -2.51 0.98 0.93
CA ALA A 13 -3.14 0.70 2.22
C ALA A 13 -4.62 0.32 2.05
N VAL A 14 -5.37 1.00 1.19
CA VAL A 14 -6.78 0.63 0.94
C VAL A 14 -6.91 -0.72 0.25
N ALA A 15 -5.99 -1.04 -0.66
CA ALA A 15 -5.92 -2.33 -1.36
C ALA A 15 -5.65 -3.51 -0.39
N GLU A 16 -4.78 -3.30 0.60
CA GLU A 16 -4.40 -4.34 1.57
C GLU A 16 -5.45 -4.52 2.68
N GLU A 17 -6.06 -3.43 3.13
CA GLU A 17 -6.98 -3.46 4.27
C GLU A 17 -8.46 -3.71 3.88
N ASP A 18 -8.81 -3.59 2.60
CA ASP A 18 -10.19 -3.66 2.08
C ASP A 18 -11.18 -2.69 2.80
N ASN A 19 -10.64 -1.71 3.54
CA ASN A 19 -11.40 -0.85 4.44
C ASN A 19 -10.71 0.51 4.61
N PHE A 20 -11.42 1.58 4.24
CA PHE A 20 -10.93 2.96 4.36
C PHE A 20 -10.57 3.37 5.79
N ARG A 21 -11.25 2.84 6.81
CA ARG A 21 -10.95 3.17 8.21
C ARG A 21 -9.66 2.51 8.66
N ALA A 22 -9.51 1.21 8.41
CA ALA A 22 -8.28 0.49 8.74
C ALA A 22 -7.06 1.07 8.00
N ALA A 23 -7.21 1.40 6.72
CA ALA A 23 -6.17 2.08 5.96
C ALA A 23 -5.80 3.47 6.55
N ALA A 24 -6.80 4.23 7.00
CA ALA A 24 -6.58 5.52 7.64
C ALA A 24 -5.83 5.39 8.98
N ASP A 25 -6.25 4.43 9.81
CA ASP A 25 -5.63 4.13 11.09
C ASP A 25 -4.16 3.71 10.90
N ARG A 26 -3.88 2.86 9.91
CA ARG A 26 -2.52 2.43 9.54
C ARG A 26 -1.62 3.59 9.07
N LEU A 27 -2.18 4.54 8.33
CA LEU A 27 -1.42 5.67 7.79
C LEU A 27 -1.40 6.89 8.74
N GLY A 28 -2.06 6.82 9.89
CA GLY A 28 -2.13 7.93 10.85
C GLY A 28 -2.91 9.15 10.34
N VAL A 29 -3.87 8.95 9.44
CA VAL A 29 -4.68 10.02 8.83
C VAL A 29 -6.17 9.79 9.07
N THR A 30 -7.00 10.75 8.67
CA THR A 30 -8.46 10.60 8.80
C THR A 30 -9.04 9.77 7.65
N ARG A 31 -10.13 9.04 7.92
CA ARG A 31 -10.88 8.30 6.87
C ARG A 31 -11.31 9.20 5.71
N SER A 32 -11.68 10.46 5.99
CA SER A 32 -12.06 11.42 4.95
C SER A 32 -10.88 11.79 4.07
N ALA A 33 -9.68 11.98 4.64
CA ALA A 33 -8.46 12.21 3.88
C ALA A 33 -8.16 11.03 2.94
N VAL A 34 -8.29 9.78 3.41
CA VAL A 34 -8.11 8.59 2.56
C VAL A 34 -9.14 8.55 1.44
N SER A 35 -10.42 8.73 1.76
CA SER A 35 -11.49 8.72 0.76
C SER A 35 -11.30 9.79 -0.32
N GLN A 36 -10.86 11.00 0.06
CA GLN A 36 -10.61 12.11 -0.86
C GLN A 36 -9.34 11.88 -1.69
N GLY A 37 -8.27 11.37 -1.06
CA GLY A 37 -7.03 11.01 -1.75
C GLY A 37 -7.25 9.97 -2.84
N ILE A 38 -8.00 8.90 -2.54
CA ILE A 38 -8.34 7.89 -3.55
C ILE A 38 -9.16 8.48 -4.69
N ARG A 39 -10.17 9.32 -4.39
CA ARG A 39 -10.98 9.95 -5.44
C ARG A 39 -10.12 10.82 -6.35
N ARG A 40 -9.25 11.65 -5.77
CA ARG A 40 -8.31 12.47 -6.54
C ARG A 40 -7.37 11.61 -7.39
N PHE A 41 -6.92 10.47 -6.87
CA PHE A 41 -6.06 9.56 -7.61
C PHE A 41 -6.77 8.92 -8.80
N GLU A 42 -8.03 8.51 -8.61
CA GLU A 42 -8.90 8.01 -9.68
C GLU A 42 -9.17 9.10 -10.74
N ASP A 43 -9.41 10.34 -10.31
CA ASP A 43 -9.62 11.49 -11.20
C ASP A 43 -8.37 11.79 -12.03
N ASP A 44 -7.18 11.78 -11.42
CA ASP A 44 -5.89 12.04 -12.08
C ASP A 44 -5.53 10.94 -13.09
N LEU A 45 -5.95 9.69 -12.85
CA LEU A 45 -5.75 8.55 -13.73
C LEU A 45 -6.87 8.36 -14.77
N GLY A 46 -8.03 8.99 -14.56
CA GLY A 46 -9.22 8.77 -15.37
C GLY A 46 -9.79 7.35 -15.27
N ALA A 47 -9.50 6.64 -14.18
CA ALA A 47 -9.89 5.24 -13.99
C ALA A 47 -10.32 4.98 -12.54
N MET A 48 -11.42 4.26 -12.38
CA MET A 48 -11.87 3.81 -11.07
C MET A 48 -10.99 2.64 -10.60
N LEU A 49 -10.37 2.79 -9.44
CA LEU A 49 -9.46 1.80 -8.85
C LEU A 49 -10.16 0.97 -7.78
N VAL A 50 -11.17 1.54 -7.11
CA VAL A 50 -11.92 0.86 -6.04
C VAL A 50 -13.42 0.89 -6.27
N THR A 51 -14.08 -0.22 -5.98
CA THR A 51 -15.54 -0.31 -5.89
C THR A 51 -15.95 -0.15 -4.42
N ARG A 52 -16.82 0.83 -4.15
CA ARG A 52 -17.31 1.12 -2.80
C ARG A 52 -18.68 0.50 -2.61
N THR A 53 -18.78 -0.52 -1.77
CA THR A 53 -20.07 -0.97 -1.24
C THR A 53 -20.28 -0.41 0.17
N THR A 54 -21.51 -0.46 0.69
CA THR A 54 -21.82 0.01 2.04
C THR A 54 -21.14 -0.78 3.16
N ARG A 55 -20.57 -1.96 2.85
CA ARG A 55 -19.98 -2.88 3.83
C ARG A 55 -18.51 -3.23 3.56
N ALA A 56 -18.02 -3.04 2.34
CA ALA A 56 -16.66 -3.42 1.95
C ALA A 56 -16.12 -2.55 0.80
N VAL A 57 -14.80 -2.43 0.75
CA VAL A 57 -14.06 -1.92 -0.41
C VAL A 57 -13.50 -3.12 -1.17
N ARG A 58 -13.47 -3.02 -2.49
CA ARG A 58 -12.82 -3.99 -3.37
C ARG A 58 -12.06 -3.26 -4.47
N LEU A 59 -10.97 -3.83 -4.95
CA LEU A 59 -10.31 -3.31 -6.15
C LEU A 59 -11.15 -3.60 -7.40
N THR A 60 -11.11 -2.68 -8.35
CA THR A 60 -11.53 -2.95 -9.74
C THR A 60 -10.43 -3.73 -10.47
N GLU A 61 -10.67 -4.20 -11.70
CA GLU A 61 -9.60 -4.78 -12.52
C GLU A 61 -8.44 -3.81 -12.79
N ALA A 62 -8.74 -2.51 -12.93
CA ALA A 62 -7.72 -1.48 -13.06
C ALA A 62 -6.93 -1.31 -11.76
N GLY A 63 -7.64 -1.30 -10.62
CA GLY A 63 -7.04 -1.29 -9.29
C GLY A 63 -6.12 -2.48 -9.05
N GLN A 64 -6.58 -3.70 -9.37
CA GLN A 64 -5.79 -4.92 -9.18
C GLN A 64 -4.50 -4.88 -10.00
N ARG A 65 -4.58 -4.54 -11.30
CA ARG A 65 -3.40 -4.41 -12.16
C ARG A 65 -2.41 -3.38 -11.63
N LEU A 66 -2.91 -2.26 -11.11
CA LEU A 66 -2.06 -1.22 -10.54
C LEU A 66 -1.41 -1.69 -9.22
N TYR A 67 -2.17 -2.36 -8.37
CA TYR A 67 -1.65 -2.93 -7.12
C TYR A 67 -0.53 -3.93 -7.39
N ASP A 68 -0.76 -4.90 -8.29
CA ASP A 68 0.22 -5.92 -8.66
C ASP A 68 1.51 -5.30 -9.25
N ALA A 69 1.37 -4.21 -10.00
CA ALA A 69 2.50 -3.49 -10.58
C ALA A 69 3.27 -2.64 -9.56
N LEU A 70 2.63 -2.20 -8.46
CA LEU A 70 3.22 -1.26 -7.51
C LEU A 70 3.64 -1.87 -6.18
N CYS A 71 3.04 -2.98 -5.74
CA CYS A 71 3.32 -3.57 -4.42
C CYS A 71 4.81 -3.88 -4.24
N ARG A 72 5.44 -4.49 -5.26
CA ARG A 72 6.86 -4.84 -5.23
C ARG A 72 7.77 -3.61 -5.33
N PRO A 73 7.66 -2.72 -6.34
CA PRO A 73 8.51 -1.54 -6.42
C PRO A 73 8.41 -0.62 -5.20
N MET A 74 7.23 -0.47 -4.61
CA MET A 74 7.06 0.35 -3.41
C MET A 74 7.76 -0.28 -2.20
N SER A 75 7.69 -1.60 -2.05
CA SER A 75 8.47 -2.31 -1.02
C SER A 75 9.98 -2.15 -1.24
N ASP A 76 10.45 -2.23 -2.48
CA ASP A 76 11.87 -2.07 -2.81
C ASP A 76 12.36 -0.65 -2.49
N ILE A 77 11.53 0.38 -2.75
CA ILE A 77 11.83 1.77 -2.39
C ILE A 77 11.95 1.93 -0.87
N VAL A 78 11.00 1.38 -0.11
CA VAL A 78 11.04 1.43 1.37
C VAL A 78 12.32 0.77 1.88
N GLN A 79 12.65 -0.43 1.39
CA GLN A 79 13.87 -1.13 1.76
C GLN A 79 15.14 -0.34 1.41
N ALA A 80 15.18 0.29 0.24
CA ALA A 80 16.31 1.10 -0.17
C ALA A 80 16.50 2.32 0.75
N LEU A 81 15.40 2.95 1.19
CA LEU A 81 15.42 4.07 2.12
C LEU A 81 15.87 3.63 3.53
N GLU A 82 15.39 2.50 4.03
CA GLU A 82 15.86 1.91 5.29
C GLU A 82 17.36 1.59 5.24
N GLY A 83 17.88 1.20 4.07
CA GLY A 83 19.30 0.97 3.85
C GLY A 83 20.17 2.22 3.91
N VAL A 84 19.60 3.43 3.76
CA VAL A 84 20.37 4.70 3.84
C VAL A 84 20.84 4.99 5.27
N ASP A 85 20.06 4.62 6.27
CA ASP A 85 20.45 4.75 7.69
C ASP A 85 21.50 3.70 8.13
N GLY A 86 21.94 2.82 7.22
CA GLY A 86 22.56 1.54 7.54
C GLY A 86 23.99 1.29 7.04
N ASP A 87 24.97 2.10 7.45
CA ASP A 87 26.33 1.54 7.73
C ASP A 87 26.35 0.79 9.09
N GLN A 88 25.21 0.75 9.79
CA GLN A 88 24.97 -0.10 10.95
C GLN A 88 24.36 -1.44 10.55
N SER A 89 25.13 -2.24 9.81
CA SER A 89 24.75 -3.63 9.54
C SER A 89 24.49 -4.36 10.87
N PRO A 90 23.32 -5.01 11.07
CA PRO A 90 23.05 -5.77 12.28
C PRO A 90 24.10 -6.90 12.43
N ARG A 91 24.87 -6.86 13.51
CA ARG A 91 25.92 -7.85 13.82
C ARG A 91 25.44 -8.77 14.95
N GLY A 92 25.61 -10.08 14.78
CA GLY A 92 25.31 -11.07 15.82
C GLY A 92 24.85 -12.41 15.27
N ARG A 93 24.55 -13.36 16.17
CA ARG A 93 23.98 -14.67 15.80
C ARG A 93 22.45 -14.56 15.75
N LEU A 94 21.89 -14.59 14.56
CA LEU A 94 20.45 -14.73 14.35
C LEU A 94 20.07 -16.22 14.40
N ARG A 95 19.19 -16.62 15.32
CA ARG A 95 18.55 -17.96 15.31
C ARG A 95 17.14 -17.81 14.77
N ILE A 96 16.88 -18.44 13.63
CA ILE A 96 15.55 -18.48 13.02
C ILE A 96 14.97 -19.87 13.25
N ALA A 97 13.79 -19.95 13.86
CA ALA A 97 13.01 -21.18 13.93
C ALA A 97 11.97 -21.13 12.82
N VAL A 98 12.04 -22.06 11.87
CA VAL A 98 11.07 -22.21 10.77
C VAL A 98 10.33 -23.54 10.90
N THR A 99 9.01 -23.51 10.74
CA THR A 99 8.18 -24.70 10.64
C THR A 99 8.09 -25.11 9.17
N SER A 100 8.49 -26.34 8.84
CA SER A 100 8.23 -26.89 7.51
C SER A 100 6.73 -27.09 7.34
N ILE A 101 6.11 -26.38 6.40
CA ILE A 101 4.84 -26.80 5.83
C ILE A 101 5.20 -27.75 4.68
N ALA A 102 5.02 -29.05 4.90
CA ALA A 102 5.11 -30.06 3.86
C ALA A 102 3.72 -30.26 3.25
N GLU A 103 3.60 -30.13 1.93
CA GLU A 103 2.55 -30.76 1.12
C GLU A 103 2.97 -32.19 0.75
#